data_AF-A0A1W9T0M7-F1
#
_entry.id   AF-A0A1W9T0M7-F1
#
_cell.length_a   1.000
_cell.length_b   1.000
_cell.length_c   1.000
_cell.angle_alpha   90.00
_cell.angle_beta   90.00
_cell.angle_gamma   90.00
#
_symmetry.space_group_name_H-M   'P 1'
#
loop_
_entity.id
_entity.type
_entity.pdbx_description
1 polymer ?
#
loop_
_entity_poly.entity_id
_entity_poly.type
_entity_poly.pdbx_seq_one_letter_code
_entity_poly.pdbx_strand_id
1 'polypeptide(L)'
;MKKIYCAGPLFNSKEKEEMQEIADVLENNGFDVFLPHRDGFEFANLLESFIKLGVSKNNANLILNKAIFTLDVFQVLLSDGLILNINGRVPDEGAMVEAGIAWNAGKIIVTFKNDARTLINGNDNPLVIGLSNFNIVNNISSIPFVFNELFLENHSGNNKIINNSRIKTLYKKGQLLFKLSKSLNNNELCNQLINILEIKDVSTI
;
A
#
# COMPACT_ATOMS: atom_id res chain seq x y z
N MET A 1 -9.96 -12.98 10.42
CA MET A 1 -9.38 -11.70 10.86
C MET A 1 -9.47 -10.73 9.70
N LYS A 2 -9.88 -9.47 9.94
CA LYS A 2 -9.94 -8.45 8.88
C LYS A 2 -8.54 -7.91 8.62
N LYS A 3 -8.15 -7.79 7.35
CA LYS A 3 -6.82 -7.29 6.97
C LYS A 3 -6.85 -5.80 6.66
N ILE A 4 -5.96 -5.02 7.28
CA ILE A 4 -5.84 -3.57 7.09
C ILE A 4 -4.50 -3.24 6.45
N TYR A 5 -4.54 -2.45 5.38
CA TYR A 5 -3.35 -1.87 4.77
C TYR A 5 -3.03 -0.52 5.43
N CYS A 6 -1.78 -0.34 5.88
CA CYS A 6 -1.33 0.91 6.49
C CYS A 6 -0.66 1.83 5.46
N ALA A 7 -1.42 2.80 4.93
CA ALA A 7 -0.96 3.79 3.97
C ALA A 7 -0.57 5.09 4.69
N GLY A 8 0.67 5.53 4.52
CA GLY A 8 1.16 6.74 5.17
C GLY A 8 2.65 6.96 4.95
N PRO A 9 3.17 8.11 5.40
CA PRO A 9 4.59 8.43 5.25
C PRO A 9 5.47 7.44 6.00
N LEU A 10 6.65 7.13 5.44
CA LEU A 10 7.60 6.15 5.99
C LEU A 10 9.07 6.48 5.70
N PHE A 11 9.37 7.75 5.40
CA PHE A 11 10.66 8.19 4.88
C PHE A 11 11.68 8.51 5.97
N ASN A 12 11.21 8.81 7.19
CA ASN A 12 12.07 9.01 8.35
C ASN A 12 11.62 8.18 9.57
N SER A 13 12.46 8.12 10.60
CA SER A 13 12.19 7.30 11.78
C SER A 13 10.90 7.66 12.49
N LYS A 14 10.55 8.95 12.57
CA LYS A 14 9.31 9.39 13.23
C LYS A 14 8.05 9.01 12.47
N GLU A 15 8.10 9.11 11.14
CA GLU A 15 7.02 8.62 10.29
C GLU A 15 6.85 7.10 10.41
N LYS A 16 7.94 6.34 10.43
CA LYS A 16 7.90 4.88 10.63
C LYS A 16 7.37 4.50 12.01
N GLU A 17 7.81 5.19 13.07
CA GLU A 17 7.34 4.99 14.45
C GLU A 17 5.82 5.21 14.55
N GLU A 18 5.30 6.32 14.01
CA GLU A 18 3.85 6.59 14.02
C GLU A 18 3.05 5.53 13.25
N MET A 19 3.54 5.11 12.08
CA MET A 19 2.91 4.05 11.30
C MET A 19 2.97 2.68 12.00
N GLN A 20 4.04 2.41 12.76
CA GLN A 20 4.14 1.22 13.59
C GLN A 20 3.18 1.27 14.78
N GLU A 21 3.02 2.42 15.47
CA GLU A 21 2.04 2.58 16.55
C GLU A 21 0.60 2.32 16.07
N ILE A 22 0.27 2.79 14.86
CA ILE A 22 -1.02 2.49 14.21
C ILE A 22 -1.18 0.99 13.97
N ALA A 23 -0.15 0.33 13.43
CA ALA A 23 -0.16 -1.11 13.17
C ALA A 23 -0.34 -1.91 14.48
N ASP A 24 0.42 -1.57 15.52
CA ASP A 24 0.38 -2.25 16.82
C ASP A 24 -1.01 -2.14 17.46
N VAL A 25 -1.63 -0.97 17.43
CA VAL A 25 -2.98 -0.77 17.99
C VAL A 25 -4.02 -1.59 17.21
N LEU A 26 -3.91 -1.68 15.89
CA LEU A 26 -4.77 -2.53 15.06
C LEU A 26 -4.58 -4.02 15.39
N GLU A 27 -3.33 -4.50 15.44
CA GLU A 27 -3.00 -5.90 15.73
C GLU A 27 -3.49 -6.32 17.13
N ASN A 28 -3.27 -5.46 18.15
CA ASN A 28 -3.75 -5.68 19.51
C ASN A 28 -5.28 -5.74 19.62
N ASN A 29 -6.01 -5.25 18.62
CA ASN A 29 -7.47 -5.28 18.55
C ASN A 29 -8.00 -6.32 17.54
N GLY A 30 -7.18 -7.31 17.16
CA GLY A 30 -7.61 -8.46 16.38
C GLY A 30 -7.73 -8.20 14.87
N PHE A 31 -6.97 -7.25 14.34
CA PHE A 31 -6.80 -7.07 12.90
C PHE A 31 -5.51 -7.75 12.41
N ASP A 32 -5.52 -8.20 11.15
CA ASP A 32 -4.28 -8.51 10.43
C ASP A 32 -3.80 -7.21 9.77
N VAL A 33 -2.51 -6.93 9.80
CA VAL A 33 -1.96 -5.66 9.29
C VAL A 33 -0.89 -5.93 8.23
N PHE A 34 -0.95 -5.14 7.16
CA PHE A 34 0.18 -5.00 6.25
C PHE A 34 0.74 -3.57 6.38
N LEU A 35 1.95 -3.49 6.94
CA LEU A 35 2.71 -2.27 7.14
C LEU A 35 3.86 -2.22 6.11
N PRO A 36 3.82 -1.34 5.09
CA PRO A 36 4.71 -1.44 3.92
C PRO A 36 6.21 -1.50 4.24
N HIS A 37 6.69 -0.71 5.19
CA HIS A 37 8.11 -0.68 5.55
C HIS A 37 8.56 -1.86 6.44
N ARG A 38 7.63 -2.62 7.02
CA ARG A 38 7.88 -3.78 7.88
C ARG A 38 7.68 -5.10 7.11
N ASP A 39 6.59 -5.18 6.35
CA ASP A 39 6.10 -6.40 5.71
C ASP A 39 6.32 -6.41 4.20
N GLY A 40 6.68 -5.25 3.62
CA GLY A 40 7.04 -5.10 2.23
C GLY A 40 8.41 -5.69 1.93
N PHE A 41 8.64 -5.94 0.64
CA PHE A 41 9.94 -6.39 0.16
C PHE A 41 10.78 -5.16 -0.22
N GLU A 42 11.98 -5.07 0.33
CA GLU A 42 12.96 -4.06 -0.08
C GLU A 42 13.55 -4.41 -1.45
N PHE A 43 12.75 -4.28 -2.51
CA PHE A 43 13.18 -4.49 -3.89
C PHE A 43 14.38 -3.60 -4.25
N ALA A 44 14.51 -2.45 -3.61
CA ALA A 44 15.67 -1.56 -3.76
C ALA A 44 17.02 -2.30 -3.58
N ASN A 45 17.08 -3.33 -2.73
CA ASN A 45 18.30 -4.11 -2.48
C ASN A 45 18.62 -5.11 -3.61
N LEU A 46 17.69 -5.36 -4.54
CA LEU A 46 17.90 -6.25 -5.69
C LEU A 46 18.69 -5.59 -6.83
N LEU A 47 18.94 -4.27 -6.77
CA LEU A 47 19.66 -3.57 -7.84
C LEU A 47 21.02 -4.21 -8.13
N GLU A 48 21.79 -4.52 -7.09
CA GLU A 48 23.08 -5.19 -7.26
C GLU A 48 22.96 -6.58 -7.88
N SER A 49 21.89 -7.31 -7.54
CA SER A 49 21.64 -8.65 -8.07
C SER A 49 21.29 -8.59 -9.56
N PHE A 50 20.49 -7.60 -9.97
CA PHE A 50 20.21 -7.34 -11.39
C PHE A 50 21.48 -6.98 -12.18
N ILE A 51 22.34 -6.13 -11.63
CA ILE A 51 23.60 -5.76 -12.29
C ILE A 51 24.50 -6.99 -12.46
N LYS A 52 24.61 -7.86 -11.44
CA LYS A 52 25.35 -9.13 -11.52
C LYS A 52 24.81 -10.08 -12.58
N LEU A 53 23.50 -10.03 -12.86
CA LEU A 53 22.84 -10.80 -13.90
C LEU A 53 22.95 -10.17 -15.31
N GLY A 54 23.72 -9.08 -15.46
CA GLY A 54 23.91 -8.39 -16.74
C GLY A 54 22.75 -7.48 -17.13
N VAL A 55 21.83 -7.17 -16.21
CA VAL A 55 20.74 -6.24 -16.47
C VAL A 55 21.24 -4.81 -16.28
N SER A 56 21.04 -3.97 -17.31
CA SER A 56 21.41 -2.55 -17.24
C SER A 56 20.71 -1.86 -16.06
N LYS A 57 21.36 -0.85 -15.46
CA LYS A 57 20.80 -0.09 -14.32
C LYS A 57 19.41 0.48 -14.64
N ASN A 58 19.20 0.97 -15.86
CA ASN A 58 17.91 1.51 -16.30
C ASN A 58 16.83 0.44 -16.34
N ASN A 59 17.13 -0.75 -16.90
CA ASN A 59 16.20 -1.86 -16.92
C ASN A 59 15.93 -2.41 -15.52
N ALA A 60 16.96 -2.51 -14.67
CA ALA A 60 16.80 -2.91 -13.29
C ALA A 60 15.84 -1.96 -12.55
N ASN A 61 16.05 -0.65 -12.64
CA ASN A 61 15.15 0.35 -12.04
C ASN A 61 13.71 0.23 -12.59
N LEU A 62 13.54 -0.01 -13.88
CA LEU A 62 12.21 -0.22 -14.47
C LEU A 62 11.52 -1.47 -13.91
N ILE A 63 12.25 -2.58 -13.76
CA ILE A 63 11.75 -3.82 -13.14
C ILE A 63 11.35 -3.55 -11.69
N LEU A 64 12.23 -2.89 -10.93
CA LEU A 64 12.01 -2.57 -9.52
C LEU A 64 10.77 -1.70 -9.33
N ASN A 65 10.64 -0.61 -10.09
CA ASN A 65 9.48 0.28 -10.01
C ASN A 65 8.18 -0.46 -10.34
N LYS A 66 8.19 -1.32 -11.37
CA LYS A 66 7.03 -2.16 -11.71
C LYS A 66 6.70 -3.17 -10.62
N ALA A 67 7.72 -3.76 -9.98
CA ALA A 67 7.54 -4.73 -8.91
C ALA A 67 6.91 -4.09 -7.67
N ILE A 68 7.45 -2.95 -7.23
CA ILE A 68 6.95 -2.16 -6.10
C ILE A 68 5.48 -1.79 -6.35
N PHE A 69 5.20 -1.12 -7.46
CA PHE A 69 3.82 -0.74 -7.83
C PHE A 69 2.87 -1.95 -7.87
N THR A 70 3.30 -3.07 -8.48
CA THR A 70 2.45 -4.26 -8.58
C THR A 70 2.12 -4.86 -7.21
N LEU A 71 3.07 -4.82 -6.28
CA LEU A 71 2.92 -5.42 -4.96
C LEU A 71 2.11 -4.54 -4.01
N ASP A 72 2.36 -3.24 -4.00
CA ASP A 72 1.59 -2.31 -3.17
C ASP A 72 0.11 -2.35 -3.58
N VAL A 73 -0.17 -2.28 -4.88
CA VAL A 73 -1.54 -2.42 -5.39
C VAL A 73 -2.14 -3.77 -5.03
N PHE A 74 -1.39 -4.87 -5.14
CA PHE A 74 -1.87 -6.18 -4.71
C PHE A 74 -2.23 -6.21 -3.22
N GLN A 75 -1.39 -5.65 -2.35
CA GLN A 75 -1.63 -5.67 -0.90
C GLN A 75 -2.80 -4.80 -0.49
N VAL A 76 -2.97 -3.63 -1.12
CA VAL A 76 -4.17 -2.80 -0.98
C VAL A 76 -5.42 -3.58 -1.36
N LEU A 77 -5.40 -4.26 -2.51
CA LEU A 77 -6.56 -5.02 -3.00
C LEU A 77 -6.85 -6.30 -2.20
N LEU A 78 -5.81 -6.91 -1.64
CA LEU A 78 -5.94 -8.08 -0.77
C LEU A 78 -6.58 -7.72 0.58
N SER A 79 -6.39 -6.49 1.05
CA SER A 79 -6.89 -6.02 2.34
C SER A 79 -8.41 -5.79 2.34
N ASP A 80 -9.04 -5.89 3.50
CA ASP A 80 -10.45 -5.56 3.72
C ASP A 80 -10.66 -4.04 3.89
N GLY A 81 -9.67 -3.37 4.46
CA GLY A 81 -9.66 -1.92 4.65
C GLY A 81 -8.26 -1.30 4.56
N LEU A 82 -8.21 0.03 4.63
CA LEU A 82 -6.99 0.83 4.57
C LEU A 82 -7.07 1.96 5.59
N ILE A 83 -6.02 2.11 6.40
CA ILE A 83 -5.82 3.29 7.25
C ILE A 83 -4.93 4.27 6.49
N LEU A 84 -5.42 5.49 6.31
CA LEU A 84 -4.76 6.56 5.56
C LEU A 84 -4.23 7.61 6.52
N ASN A 85 -2.94 7.61 6.79
CA ASN A 85 -2.29 8.66 7.57
C ASN A 85 -1.98 9.87 6.66
N ILE A 86 -2.65 11.00 6.93
CA ILE A 86 -2.45 12.25 6.17
C ILE A 86 -1.66 13.31 6.95
N ASN A 87 -0.98 12.93 8.03
CA ASN A 87 -0.03 13.81 8.71
C ASN A 87 1.08 14.24 7.74
N GLY A 88 1.53 15.49 7.87
CA GLY A 88 2.43 16.08 6.89
C GLY A 88 2.03 17.51 6.54
N ARG A 89 2.97 18.26 5.93
CA ARG A 89 2.62 19.55 5.31
C ARG A 89 1.72 19.33 4.08
N VAL A 90 1.94 18.23 3.38
CA VAL A 90 1.07 17.67 2.35
C VAL A 90 0.96 16.16 2.64
N PRO A 91 -0.17 15.51 2.35
CA PRO A 91 -0.28 14.06 2.45
C PRO A 91 0.74 13.37 1.54
N ASP A 92 1.24 12.21 1.96
CA ASP A 92 2.13 11.38 1.14
C ASP A 92 1.47 10.99 -0.19
N GLU A 93 2.19 11.20 -1.29
CA GLU A 93 1.70 10.94 -2.64
C GLU A 93 1.46 9.44 -2.89
N GLY A 94 2.32 8.57 -2.33
CA GLY A 94 2.15 7.11 -2.39
C GLY A 94 0.85 6.69 -1.71
N ALA A 95 0.67 7.12 -0.46
CA ALA A 95 -0.52 6.85 0.33
C ALA A 95 -1.82 7.36 -0.35
N MET A 96 -1.77 8.50 -1.04
CA MET A 96 -2.93 9.01 -1.80
C MET A 96 -3.30 8.12 -2.99
N VAL A 97 -2.30 7.62 -3.72
CA VAL A 97 -2.53 6.68 -4.84
C VAL A 97 -3.14 5.37 -4.32
N GLU A 98 -2.60 4.84 -3.23
CA GLU A 98 -3.09 3.62 -2.59
C GLU A 98 -4.54 3.78 -2.11
N ALA A 99 -4.86 4.89 -1.43
CA ALA A 99 -6.21 5.19 -0.97
C ALA A 99 -7.19 5.37 -2.14
N GLY A 100 -6.78 6.01 -3.23
CA GLY A 100 -7.60 6.11 -4.45
C GLY A 100 -7.93 4.74 -5.05
N ILE A 101 -6.96 3.83 -5.08
CA ILE A 101 -7.15 2.45 -5.54
C ILE A 101 -8.09 1.68 -4.60
N ALA A 102 -7.89 1.81 -3.28
CA ALA A 102 -8.73 1.21 -2.26
C ALA A 102 -10.19 1.70 -2.38
N TRP A 103 -10.40 3.00 -2.55
CA TRP A 103 -11.71 3.62 -2.71
C TRP A 103 -12.42 3.09 -3.95
N ASN A 104 -11.70 3.01 -5.07
CA ASN A 104 -12.20 2.45 -6.32
C ASN A 104 -12.55 0.96 -6.18
N ALA A 105 -11.80 0.21 -5.37
CA ALA A 105 -12.04 -1.20 -5.08
C ALA A 105 -13.12 -1.43 -4.00
N GLY A 106 -13.75 -0.37 -3.49
CA GLY A 106 -14.80 -0.46 -2.46
C GLY A 106 -14.29 -0.91 -1.10
N LYS A 107 -13.01 -0.69 -0.79
CA LYS A 107 -12.43 -0.99 0.53
C LYS A 107 -12.89 0.05 1.55
N ILE A 108 -12.98 -0.37 2.82
CA ILE A 108 -13.21 0.57 3.92
C ILE A 108 -11.94 1.40 4.11
N ILE A 109 -12.09 2.72 4.16
CA ILE A 109 -10.97 3.64 4.41
C ILE A 109 -11.28 4.44 5.66
N VAL A 110 -10.33 4.47 6.59
CA VAL A 110 -10.34 5.37 7.75
C VAL A 110 -9.17 6.34 7.57
N THR A 111 -9.38 7.63 7.78
CA THR A 111 -8.30 8.64 7.71
C THR A 111 -7.80 8.95 9.11
N PHE A 112 -6.50 8.85 9.34
CA PHE A 112 -5.85 9.34 10.55
C PHE A 112 -5.20 10.70 10.28
N LYS A 113 -5.45 11.64 11.20
CA LYS A 113 -4.79 12.94 11.20
C LYS A 113 -4.68 13.50 12.60
N ASN A 114 -3.44 13.70 13.04
CA ASN A 114 -3.09 14.39 14.28
C ASN A 114 -1.99 15.42 14.01
N ASP A 115 -2.32 16.43 13.20
CA ASP A 115 -1.36 17.44 12.73
C ASP A 115 -1.84 18.87 12.96
N ALA A 116 -1.06 19.62 13.74
CA ALA A 116 -1.38 20.99 14.10
C ALA A 116 -1.25 21.99 12.94
N ARG A 117 -0.55 21.65 11.85
CA ARG A 117 -0.30 22.55 10.71
C ARG A 117 -1.58 22.99 10.00
N THR A 118 -2.64 22.19 10.09
CA THR A 118 -3.95 22.53 9.52
C THR A 118 -4.83 23.36 10.48
N LEU A 119 -4.46 23.46 11.76
CA LEU A 119 -5.22 24.21 12.77
C LEU A 119 -5.21 25.72 12.52
N ILE A 120 -4.29 26.23 11.68
CA ILE A 120 -4.23 27.62 11.28
C ILE A 120 -4.99 27.78 9.95
N ASN A 121 -6.30 28.00 10.03
CA ASN A 121 -7.15 28.58 8.97
C ASN A 121 -7.54 27.76 7.72
N GLY A 122 -7.49 26.42 7.68
CA GLY A 122 -7.91 25.71 6.46
C GLY A 122 -8.44 24.30 6.69
N ASN A 123 -9.53 23.95 6.02
CA ASN A 123 -10.00 22.56 5.93
C ASN A 123 -9.05 21.75 5.05
N ASP A 124 -8.94 20.44 5.29
CA ASP A 124 -8.30 19.55 4.33
C ASP A 124 -9.05 19.55 2.99
N ASN A 125 -8.33 19.22 1.92
CA ASN A 125 -8.93 19.11 0.60
C ASN A 125 -10.09 18.09 0.64
N PRO A 126 -11.34 18.46 0.26
CA PRO A 126 -12.48 17.57 0.26
C PRO A 126 -12.30 16.28 -0.57
N LEU A 127 -11.48 16.30 -1.62
CA LEU A 127 -11.16 15.11 -2.40
C LEU A 127 -10.31 14.11 -1.62
N VAL A 128 -9.48 14.58 -0.69
CA VAL A 128 -8.65 13.72 0.17
C VAL A 128 -9.52 13.10 1.25
N ILE A 129 -10.20 13.92 2.06
CA ILE A 129 -11.02 13.41 3.17
C ILE A 129 -12.24 12.62 2.69
N GLY A 130 -12.74 12.92 1.49
CA GLY A 130 -13.80 12.18 0.81
C GLY A 130 -13.44 10.71 0.51
N LEU A 131 -12.16 10.34 0.42
CA LEU A 131 -11.73 8.95 0.23
C LEU A 131 -12.20 8.04 1.38
N SER A 132 -12.26 8.59 2.59
CA SER A 132 -12.74 7.90 3.80
C SER A 132 -14.21 8.15 4.10
N ASN A 133 -14.97 8.75 3.17
CA ASN A 133 -16.31 9.28 3.45
C ASN A 133 -16.31 10.17 4.72
N PHE A 134 -15.28 11.01 4.86
CA PHE A 134 -15.10 11.92 6.00
C PHE A 134 -14.92 11.25 7.38
N ASN A 135 -14.64 9.94 7.42
CA ASN A 135 -14.27 9.23 8.66
C ASN A 135 -12.81 9.56 9.05
N ILE A 136 -12.64 10.69 9.75
CA ILE A 136 -11.33 11.17 10.22
C ILE A 136 -11.21 10.95 11.72
N VAL A 137 -10.12 10.32 12.14
CA VAL A 137 -9.75 10.15 13.54
C VAL A 137 -8.44 10.86 13.84
N ASN A 138 -8.35 11.45 15.02
CA ASN A 138 -7.16 12.17 15.50
C ASN A 138 -6.43 11.47 16.65
N ASN A 139 -6.92 10.30 17.05
CA ASN A 139 -6.31 9.47 18.08
C ASN A 139 -6.16 8.05 17.53
N ILE A 140 -4.92 7.53 17.57
CA ILE A 140 -4.57 6.19 17.11
C ILE A 140 -5.42 5.13 17.80
N SER A 141 -5.70 5.29 19.10
CA SER A 141 -6.49 4.35 19.91
C SER A 141 -7.93 4.20 19.43
N SER A 142 -8.47 5.17 18.69
CA SER A 142 -9.83 5.14 18.17
C SER A 142 -9.94 4.39 16.82
N ILE A 143 -8.81 4.16 16.14
CA ILE A 143 -8.79 3.56 14.80
C ILE A 143 -9.51 2.19 14.77
N PRO A 144 -9.23 1.24 15.67
CA PRO A 144 -9.86 -0.09 15.62
C PRO A 144 -11.37 -0.03 15.82
N PHE A 145 -11.85 0.87 16.70
CA PHE A 145 -13.28 1.05 16.96
C PHE A 145 -14.02 1.52 15.70
N VAL A 146 -13.47 2.53 15.02
CA VAL A 146 -14.08 3.06 13.78
C VAL A 146 -14.08 2.01 12.67
N PHE A 147 -13.01 1.22 12.53
CA PHE A 147 -13.03 0.11 11.56
C PHE A 147 -14.13 -0.90 11.87
N ASN A 148 -14.28 -1.32 13.14
CA ASN A 148 -15.31 -2.28 13.53
C ASN A 148 -16.71 -1.77 13.23
N GLU A 149 -17.02 -0.52 13.60
CA GLU A 149 -18.31 0.13 13.28
C GLU A 149 -18.57 0.11 11.78
N LEU A 150 -17.61 0.57 10.97
CA LEU A 150 -17.77 0.62 9.51
C LEU A 150 -17.90 -0.77 8.89
N PHE A 151 -17.18 -1.79 9.39
CA PHE A 151 -17.34 -3.17 8.90
C PHE A 151 -18.70 -3.77 9.25
N LEU A 152 -19.31 -3.36 10.36
CA LEU A 152 -20.68 -3.75 10.72
C LEU A 152 -21.70 -3.05 9.83
N GLU A 153 -21.56 -1.75 9.58
CA GLU A 153 -22.48 -0.98 8.72
C GLU A 153 -22.46 -1.44 7.25
N ASN A 154 -21.33 -1.96 6.77
CA ASN A 154 -21.12 -2.39 5.38
C ASN A 154 -21.75 -3.76 5.04
N HIS A 155 -23.02 -3.96 5.42
CA HIS A 155 -23.80 -5.16 5.08
C HIS A 155 -24.24 -5.24 3.60
N SER A 156 -24.00 -4.20 2.81
CA SER A 156 -24.50 -4.09 1.44
C SER A 156 -23.37 -4.11 0.43
N GLY A 157 -23.09 -5.30 -0.10
CA GLY A 157 -22.22 -5.51 -1.25
C GLY A 157 -22.78 -4.85 -2.51
N ASN A 158 -22.65 -3.53 -2.62
CA ASN A 158 -22.84 -2.86 -3.90
C ASN A 158 -21.58 -3.10 -4.74
N ASN A 159 -21.67 -4.11 -5.59
CA ASN A 159 -20.75 -4.30 -6.71
C ASN A 159 -20.77 -3.02 -7.57
N LYS A 160 -19.86 -2.07 -7.28
CA LYS A 160 -19.47 -1.08 -8.27
C LYS A 160 -18.88 -1.86 -9.43
N ILE A 161 -19.68 -2.08 -10.49
CA ILE A 161 -19.20 -2.70 -11.72
C ILE A 161 -18.30 -1.69 -12.40
N ILE A 162 -17.03 -1.70 -12.01
CA ILE A 162 -15.94 -1.05 -12.71
C ILE A 162 -15.24 -2.18 -13.47
N ASN A 163 -15.08 -2.03 -14.79
CA ASN A 163 -14.38 -3.00 -15.62
C ASN A 163 -12.89 -3.03 -15.22
N ASN A 164 -12.60 -3.85 -14.20
CA ASN A 164 -11.32 -3.95 -13.52
C ASN A 164 -10.40 -5.01 -14.15
N SER A 165 -10.51 -5.28 -15.45
CA SER A 165 -9.69 -6.31 -16.12
C SER A 165 -8.18 -6.08 -15.93
N ARG A 166 -7.71 -4.82 -16.01
CA ARG A 166 -6.32 -4.43 -15.72
C ARG A 166 -5.94 -4.70 -14.27
N ILE A 167 -6.80 -4.33 -13.32
CA ILE A 167 -6.61 -4.59 -11.88
C ILE A 167 -6.55 -6.09 -11.60
N LYS A 168 -7.39 -6.89 -12.25
CA LYS A 168 -7.41 -8.36 -12.10
C LYS A 168 -6.10 -8.99 -12.56
N THR A 169 -5.55 -8.54 -13.70
CA THR A 169 -4.24 -9.00 -14.17
C THR A 169 -3.13 -8.58 -13.21
N LEU A 170 -3.14 -7.33 -12.75
CA LEU A 170 -2.15 -6.81 -11.80
C LEU A 170 -2.20 -7.57 -10.47
N TYR A 171 -3.39 -7.83 -9.95
CA TYR A 171 -3.61 -8.62 -8.73
C TYR A 171 -3.00 -10.02 -8.84
N LYS A 172 -3.23 -10.73 -9.95
CA LYS A 172 -2.62 -12.05 -10.19
C LYS A 172 -1.10 -11.99 -10.24
N LYS A 173 -0.54 -10.97 -10.89
CA LYS A 173 0.92 -10.76 -10.94
C LYS A 173 1.46 -10.50 -9.53
N GLY A 174 0.85 -9.59 -8.77
CA GLY A 174 1.27 -9.29 -7.40
C GLY A 174 1.17 -10.49 -6.46
N GLN A 175 0.13 -11.31 -6.57
CA GLN A 175 0.01 -12.56 -5.81
C GLN A 175 1.19 -13.51 -6.08
N LEU A 176 1.54 -13.69 -7.36
CA LEU A 176 2.68 -14.52 -7.74
C LEU A 176 3.99 -13.92 -7.21
N LEU A 177 4.22 -12.62 -7.42
CA LEU A 177 5.42 -11.94 -6.95
C LEU A 177 5.59 -12.06 -5.43
N PHE A 178 4.53 -11.85 -4.66
CA PHE A 178 4.55 -11.93 -3.20
C PHE A 178 4.86 -13.34 -2.70
N LYS A 179 4.35 -14.37 -3.39
CA LYS A 179 4.68 -15.76 -3.07
C LYS A 179 6.15 -16.05 -3.34
N LEU A 180 6.64 -15.66 -4.52
CA LEU A 180 8.00 -15.92 -4.96
C LEU A 180 9.04 -15.21 -4.10
N SER A 181 8.76 -13.97 -3.72
CA SER A 181 9.67 -13.18 -2.88
C SER A 181 9.86 -13.79 -1.49
N LYS A 182 8.87 -14.53 -0.97
CA LYS A 182 9.00 -15.28 0.29
C LYS A 182 9.77 -16.61 0.16
N SER A 183 9.90 -17.15 -1.05
CA SER A 183 10.43 -18.50 -1.26
C SER A 183 11.78 -18.58 -1.98
N LEU A 184 12.18 -17.51 -2.67
CA LEU A 184 13.36 -17.51 -3.53
C LEU A 184 14.47 -16.62 -2.98
N ASN A 185 15.71 -16.94 -3.34
CA ASN A 185 16.82 -16.02 -3.13
C ASN A 185 16.80 -14.87 -4.16
N ASN A 186 17.61 -13.84 -3.92
CA ASN A 186 17.60 -12.62 -4.75
C ASN A 186 17.85 -12.88 -6.24
N ASN A 187 18.78 -13.77 -6.61
CA ASN A 187 19.09 -14.03 -8.01
C ASN A 187 17.94 -14.75 -8.73
N GLU A 188 17.37 -15.76 -8.07
CA GLU A 188 16.20 -16.49 -8.58
C GLU A 188 14.99 -15.56 -8.72
N LEU A 189 14.76 -14.70 -7.73
CA LEU A 189 13.69 -13.71 -7.75
C LEU A 189 13.87 -12.71 -8.89
N CYS A 190 15.08 -12.20 -9.13
CA CYS A 190 15.40 -11.32 -10.25
C CYS A 190 15.05 -11.96 -11.60
N ASN A 191 15.40 -13.23 -11.82
CA ASN A 191 15.08 -13.96 -13.04
C ASN A 191 13.56 -14.11 -13.25
N GLN A 192 12.82 -14.39 -12.18
CA GLN A 192 11.35 -14.46 -12.25
C GLN A 192 10.71 -13.10 -12.55
N LEU A 193 11.21 -12.03 -11.94
CA LEU A 193 10.69 -10.67 -12.11
C LEU A 193 10.77 -10.20 -13.57
N ILE A 194 11.86 -10.51 -14.28
CA ILE A 194 12.04 -10.17 -15.71
C ILE A 194 10.90 -10.76 -16.55
N ASN A 195 10.56 -12.03 -16.31
CA ASN A 195 9.55 -12.74 -17.07
C ASN A 195 8.13 -12.28 -16.72
N ILE A 196 7.80 -12.16 -15.43
CA ILE A 196 6.45 -11.84 -14.94
C ILE A 196 6.02 -10.42 -15.32
N LEU A 197 6.97 -9.48 -15.35
CA LEU A 197 6.72 -8.07 -15.64
C LEU A 197 6.85 -7.72 -17.14
N GLU A 198 7.00 -8.74 -18.00
CA GLU A 198 6.95 -8.68 -19.47
C GLU A 198 7.83 -7.57 -20.06
N ILE A 199 9.06 -7.43 -19.58
CA ILE A 199 10.01 -6.47 -20.15
C ILE A 199 10.66 -7.09 -21.38
N LYS A 200 10.21 -6.68 -22.57
CA LYS A 200 10.64 -7.26 -23.85
C LYS A 200 12.01 -6.81 -24.35
N ASP A 201 12.68 -5.88 -23.67
CA ASP A 201 14.00 -5.37 -24.05
C ASP A 201 15.00 -5.46 -22.88
N VAL A 202 15.27 -6.69 -22.42
CA VAL A 202 16.55 -6.97 -21.76
C VAL A 202 17.57 -7.23 -22.86
N SER A 203 17.85 -6.21 -23.67
CA SER A 203 18.96 -6.27 -24.61
C SER A 203 20.23 -6.49 -23.79
N THR A 204 20.77 -7.70 -23.93
CA THR A 204 22.15 -8.04 -23.64
C THR A 204 23.05 -7.00 -24.30
N ILE A 205 23.61 -6.10 -23.49
CA ILE A 205 24.83 -5.35 -23.81
C ILE A 205 25.75 -5.51 -22.61
#